data_AF-A0A081PVM3-F1
#
_entry.id   AF-A0A081PVM3-F1
#
_cell.length_a   1.000
_cell.length_b   1.000
_cell.length_c   1.000
_cell.angle_alpha   90.00
_cell.angle_beta   90.00
_cell.angle_gamma   90.00
#
_symmetry.space_group_name_H-M   'P 1'
#
loop_
_entity.id
_entity.type
_entity.pdbx_description
1 polymer ?
#
loop_
_entity_poly.entity_id
_entity_poly.type
_entity_poly.pdbx_seq_one_letter_code
_entity_poly.pdbx_strand_id
1 'polypeptide(L)'
;MTGHSLGGYLAQIAAVEAYQKYPTFYNNVLKKVTTFSAPKVITSRTIWNAKNGFWDVGLESRKLALSGKIKHYVVDNDNVVTSLIRNDNDIVTFTGNSSFKHRSRGYFESRMNAIPNFNIGKRDTLDKQGYRDQKLDNVYFFKKQQVPLSSSQPSVEPLENIALGKRVTQSSTAFGGDARRAVDGKLDGNYGHNSVTHTDFQSKPWWQVDLDKEETIRQINIYNRTDAAQDRLTNFNVILLDSFGKEIERKRIAYLRDSSAQISIDYKKARFVRIELDGYNALSLAEVQVFRAENIAWKKQARQSSTEFGGDASRALDGNTNSNYSQQSITHTKFENQPWWEVDLGRTEQVGLVRLYNRGDGELSKRLSDFDVILYDEKGTEVARQYVSRLEGSSLDLQLNGKLGRRVRIQLRQKNQALSLAEVEVFRFVAKNNVTTQASKPVQLLNYTPVKDKTLTIQHSGAYIARYSISWEEVTVDKNGQLVVRSRSWEGNGRNQIAGSILNLPIKSNMRNLRIKIEKRTGLFWNRWQTIYDNRPILAQAHRKITHWGTTLNSKVSDDDVL
;
A
#
# COMPACT_ATOMS: atom_id res chain seq x y z
N MET A 1 4.20 22.08 29.16
CA MET A 1 3.50 20.78 28.98
C MET A 1 3.00 20.31 30.34
N THR A 2 1.80 19.73 30.42
CA THR A 2 1.24 19.22 31.69
C THR A 2 0.72 17.79 31.52
N GLY A 3 1.00 16.91 32.49
CA GLY A 3 0.51 15.53 32.48
C GLY A 3 0.04 15.04 33.84
N HIS A 4 -1.01 14.21 33.87
CA HIS A 4 -1.52 13.55 35.07
C HIS A 4 -1.16 12.06 35.08
N SER A 5 -0.85 11.49 36.25
CA SER A 5 -0.59 10.06 36.41
C SER A 5 0.44 9.53 35.39
N LEU A 6 0.12 8.49 34.61
CA LEU A 6 0.98 7.98 33.54
C LEU A 6 1.35 9.04 32.49
N GLY A 7 0.43 9.95 32.15
CA GLY A 7 0.74 11.08 31.27
C GLY A 7 1.79 12.03 31.88
N GLY A 8 1.77 12.19 33.21
CA GLY A 8 2.79 12.94 33.94
C GLY A 8 4.14 12.19 34.01
N TYR A 9 4.12 10.87 34.09
CA TYR A 9 5.33 10.03 33.98
C TYR A 9 6.00 10.21 32.61
N LEU A 10 5.23 10.12 31.53
CA LEU A 10 5.74 10.33 30.17
C LEU A 10 6.22 11.76 29.95
N ALA A 11 5.54 12.76 30.53
CA ALA A 11 5.96 14.16 30.43
C ALA A 11 7.34 14.41 31.07
N GLN A 12 7.67 13.72 32.17
CA GLN A 12 8.99 13.80 32.80
C GLN A 12 10.08 13.27 31.88
N ILE A 13 9.85 12.09 31.29
CA ILE A 13 10.79 11.47 30.34
C ILE A 13 11.00 12.37 29.12
N ALA A 14 9.90 12.89 28.55
CA ALA A 14 9.96 13.81 27.43
C ALA A 14 10.70 15.11 27.77
N ALA A 15 10.56 15.62 29.01
CA ALA A 15 11.28 16.80 29.46
C ALA A 15 12.79 16.58 29.48
N VAL A 16 13.24 15.44 30.04
CA VAL A 16 14.66 15.08 30.08
C VAL A 16 15.22 14.91 28.68
N GLU A 17 14.51 14.16 27.83
CA GLU A 17 14.96 13.94 26.45
C GLU A 17 15.03 15.24 25.66
N ALA A 18 14.01 16.09 25.76
CA ALA A 18 14.00 17.39 25.11
C ALA A 18 15.14 18.29 25.63
N TYR A 19 15.42 18.26 26.93
CA TYR A 19 16.49 19.06 27.51
C TYR A 19 17.88 18.61 27.03
N GLN A 20 18.11 17.30 27.00
CA GLN A 20 19.41 16.73 26.63
C GLN A 20 19.67 16.76 25.13
N LYS A 21 18.68 16.35 24.31
CA LYS A 21 18.87 16.18 22.86
C LYS A 21 18.45 17.40 22.06
N TYR A 22 17.54 18.23 22.58
CA TYR A 22 16.94 19.34 21.85
C TYR A 22 16.88 20.63 22.70
N PRO A 23 18.03 21.13 23.22
CA PRO A 23 18.05 22.24 24.18
C PRO A 23 17.39 23.51 23.65
N THR A 24 17.52 23.81 22.35
CA THR A 24 16.84 24.94 21.70
C THR A 24 15.32 24.79 21.74
N PHE A 25 14.79 23.60 21.45
CA PHE A 25 13.36 23.32 21.56
C PHE A 25 12.90 23.38 23.02
N TYR A 26 13.68 22.84 23.95
CA TYR A 26 13.35 22.91 25.37
C TYR A 26 13.24 24.36 25.84
N ASN A 27 14.28 25.16 25.62
CA ASN A 27 14.35 26.53 26.15
C ASN A 27 13.40 27.50 25.42
N ASN A 28 13.10 27.28 24.15
CA ASN A 28 12.30 28.22 23.35
C ASN A 28 10.83 27.81 23.20
N VAL A 29 10.52 26.51 23.21
CA VAL A 29 9.18 26.00 22.92
C VAL A 29 8.56 25.31 24.13
N LEU A 30 9.18 24.26 24.65
CA LEU A 30 8.61 23.48 25.76
C LEU A 30 8.57 24.29 27.06
N LYS A 31 9.67 25.00 27.35
CA LYS A 31 9.98 25.91 28.47
C LYS A 31 9.88 25.30 29.86
N LYS A 32 8.78 24.62 30.17
CA LYS A 32 8.46 24.06 31.48
C LYS A 32 7.54 22.84 31.37
N VAL A 33 7.76 21.86 32.24
CA VAL A 33 6.90 20.69 32.38
C VAL A 33 6.29 20.63 33.78
N THR A 34 5.00 20.41 33.85
CA THR A 34 4.25 20.26 35.09
C THR A 34 3.65 18.87 35.17
N THR A 35 3.73 18.21 36.32
CA THR A 35 3.05 16.92 36.52
C THR A 35 2.08 17.00 37.68
N PHE A 36 0.96 16.28 37.58
CA PHE A 36 -0.01 16.15 38.65
C PHE A 36 -0.18 14.68 39.04
N SER A 37 0.04 14.34 40.31
CA SER A 37 -0.07 12.97 40.84
C SER A 37 0.64 11.93 39.96
N ALA A 38 1.87 12.24 39.51
CA ALA A 38 2.64 11.38 38.64
C ALA A 38 3.61 10.50 39.44
N PRO A 39 3.78 9.21 39.07
CA PRO A 39 4.79 8.39 39.68
C PRO A 39 6.20 8.87 39.28
N LYS A 40 7.18 8.57 40.14
CA LYS A 40 8.59 8.81 39.88
C LYS A 40 9.12 7.89 38.80
N VAL A 41 10.12 8.36 38.07
CA VAL A 41 10.89 7.52 37.17
C VAL A 41 11.87 6.69 38.01
N ILE A 42 11.60 5.39 38.15
CA ILE A 42 12.40 4.48 38.99
C ILE A 42 13.73 4.15 38.29
N THR A 43 14.83 4.36 39.00
CA THR A 43 16.18 3.90 38.63
C THR A 43 16.33 2.42 39.01
N SER A 44 16.57 1.49 38.07
CA SER A 44 16.75 0.05 38.39
C SER A 44 17.95 -0.60 37.69
N ARG A 45 18.93 -1.09 38.51
CA ARG A 45 20.28 -1.70 38.21
C ARG A 45 20.23 -3.12 37.73
N THR A 46 19.19 -3.47 36.99
CA THR A 46 19.12 -4.73 36.27
C THR A 46 19.71 -4.56 34.86
N ILE A 47 20.51 -5.56 34.45
CA ILE A 47 21.32 -5.61 33.22
C ILE A 47 20.50 -5.27 31.95
N TRP A 48 19.18 -5.48 32.00
CA TRP A 48 18.23 -5.15 30.93
C TRP A 48 18.03 -3.64 30.68
N ASN A 49 18.12 -2.80 31.71
CA ASN A 49 17.86 -1.35 31.60
C ASN A 49 19.15 -0.51 31.44
N ALA A 50 20.32 -1.09 31.69
CA ALA A 50 21.60 -0.42 31.51
C ALA A 50 21.94 -0.09 30.04
N LYS A 51 21.43 -0.88 29.09
CA LYS A 51 21.66 -0.65 27.65
C LYS A 51 20.71 0.38 27.00
N ASN A 52 19.66 0.82 27.70
CA ASN A 52 18.60 1.68 27.15
C ASN A 52 18.64 3.14 27.64
N GLY A 53 19.69 3.58 28.35
CA GLY A 53 19.82 4.98 28.80
C GLY A 53 18.79 5.44 29.85
N PHE A 54 17.94 4.54 30.36
CA PHE A 54 16.90 4.85 31.36
C PHE A 54 17.47 5.26 32.74
N TRP A 55 18.76 5.00 32.96
CA TRP A 55 19.54 5.40 34.14
C TRP A 55 19.54 6.89 34.39
N ASP A 56 19.87 7.65 33.35
CA ASP A 56 20.09 9.08 33.48
C ASP A 56 18.76 9.81 33.64
N VAL A 57 17.66 9.23 33.15
CA VAL A 57 16.37 9.93 33.07
C VAL A 57 15.78 10.24 34.44
N GLY A 58 15.85 9.33 35.41
CA GLY A 58 15.33 9.58 36.76
C GLY A 58 16.12 10.66 37.50
N LEU A 59 17.46 10.57 37.47
CA LEU A 59 18.36 11.54 38.11
C LEU A 59 18.28 12.91 37.44
N GLU A 60 18.23 12.95 36.11
CA GLU A 60 18.12 14.19 35.33
C GLU A 60 16.74 14.82 35.47
N SER A 61 15.67 14.03 35.57
CA SER A 61 14.33 14.53 35.90
C SER A 61 14.33 15.27 37.24
N ARG A 62 14.99 14.71 38.27
CA ARG A 62 15.16 15.39 39.57
C ARG A 62 15.98 16.67 39.47
N LYS A 63 17.09 16.70 38.71
CA LYS A 63 17.87 17.93 38.47
C LYS A 63 17.04 19.01 37.77
N LEU A 64 16.24 18.62 36.79
CA LEU A 64 15.30 19.52 36.12
C LEU A 64 14.21 20.02 37.06
N ALA A 65 13.75 19.20 38.00
CA ALA A 65 12.80 19.62 39.02
C ALA A 65 13.41 20.65 39.99
N LEU A 66 14.63 20.39 40.49
CA LEU A 66 15.37 21.30 41.36
C LEU A 66 15.68 22.65 40.69
N SER A 67 15.93 22.66 39.38
CA SER A 67 16.12 23.91 38.61
C SER A 67 14.81 24.62 38.21
N GLY A 68 13.65 24.09 38.63
CA GLY A 68 12.33 24.67 38.35
C GLY A 68 11.82 24.44 36.92
N LYS A 69 12.55 23.68 36.11
CA LYS A 69 12.20 23.31 34.73
C LYS A 69 11.13 22.22 34.67
N ILE A 70 11.10 21.35 35.68
CA ILE A 70 9.97 20.46 35.97
C ILE A 70 9.34 20.88 37.30
N LYS A 71 8.01 20.81 37.42
CA LYS A 71 7.32 21.02 38.70
C LYS A 71 6.33 19.88 38.96
N HIS A 72 6.51 19.17 40.05
CA HIS A 72 5.62 18.09 40.45
C HIS A 72 4.60 18.57 41.47
N TYR A 73 3.33 18.27 41.23
CA TYR A 73 2.25 18.49 42.16
C TYR A 73 1.63 17.16 42.54
N VAL A 74 1.32 16.98 43.81
CA VAL A 74 0.72 15.73 44.30
C VAL A 74 -0.42 16.02 45.25
N VAL A 75 -1.45 15.19 45.16
CA VAL A 75 -2.58 15.20 46.08
C VAL A 75 -2.20 14.46 47.37
N ASP A 76 -2.57 15.03 48.52
CA ASP A 76 -2.15 14.52 49.83
C ASP A 76 -2.83 13.18 50.14
N ASN A 77 -4.11 13.03 49.77
CA ASN A 77 -4.89 11.80 49.87
C ASN A 77 -4.90 10.96 48.58
N ASP A 78 -3.80 10.99 47.80
CA ASP A 78 -3.65 10.15 46.61
C ASP A 78 -3.60 8.66 46.98
N ASN A 79 -4.53 7.89 46.43
CA ASN A 79 -4.71 6.47 46.74
C ASN A 79 -4.05 5.53 45.72
N VAL A 80 -3.34 6.05 44.73
CA VAL A 80 -2.68 5.27 43.68
C VAL A 80 -1.18 5.54 43.70
N VAL A 81 -0.78 6.81 43.61
CA VAL A 81 0.63 7.22 43.66
C VAL A 81 1.00 7.56 45.09
N THR A 82 1.21 6.50 45.87
CA THR A 82 1.59 6.59 47.29
C THR A 82 3.05 7.02 47.45
N SER A 83 3.47 7.30 48.68
CA SER A 83 4.84 7.75 49.01
C SER A 83 5.96 6.83 48.48
N LEU A 84 5.67 5.54 48.25
CA LEU A 84 6.65 4.58 47.71
C LEU A 84 7.00 4.85 46.25
N ILE A 85 6.03 5.29 45.44
CA ILE A 85 6.18 5.45 43.99
C ILE A 85 6.01 6.90 43.52
N ARG A 86 5.71 7.83 44.42
CA ARG A 86 5.70 9.28 44.17
C ARG A 86 7.13 9.82 44.00
N ASN A 87 7.27 10.94 43.28
CA ASN A 87 8.48 11.74 43.28
C ASN A 87 8.89 12.19 44.70
N ASP A 88 10.18 12.44 44.89
CA ASP A 88 10.76 12.72 46.19
C ASP A 88 10.16 13.98 46.85
N ASN A 89 10.04 13.96 48.18
CA ASN A 89 9.32 14.99 48.95
C ASN A 89 9.89 16.41 48.76
N ASP A 90 11.18 16.53 48.45
CA ASP A 90 11.89 17.79 48.25
C ASP A 90 11.60 18.45 46.89
N ILE A 91 11.04 17.70 45.93
CA ILE A 91 10.74 18.19 44.57
C ILE A 91 9.25 18.16 44.22
N VAL A 92 8.39 17.75 45.17
CA VAL A 92 6.93 17.75 45.01
C VAL A 92 6.30 18.90 45.80
N THR A 93 5.27 19.51 45.21
CA THR A 93 4.39 20.45 45.89
C THR A 93 3.08 19.74 46.23
N PHE A 94 2.79 19.61 47.51
CA PHE A 94 1.52 19.08 47.99
C PHE A 94 0.40 20.08 47.73
N THR A 95 -0.74 19.56 47.28
CA THR A 95 -1.86 20.39 46.85
C THR A 95 -2.98 20.41 47.88
N GLY A 96 -2.90 19.59 48.92
CA GLY A 96 -3.99 19.32 49.87
C GLY A 96 -4.82 18.10 49.46
N ASN A 97 -5.79 17.76 50.30
CA ASN A 97 -6.73 16.67 50.05
C ASN A 97 -7.68 17.01 48.89
N SER A 98 -7.84 16.06 47.97
CA SER A 98 -8.77 16.11 46.83
C SER A 98 -10.04 15.35 47.15
N SER A 99 -11.20 15.86 46.76
CA SER A 99 -12.44 15.08 46.78
C SER A 99 -12.39 13.92 45.77
N PHE A 100 -11.52 14.03 44.76
CA PHE A 100 -11.34 13.07 43.68
C PHE A 100 -10.14 12.13 43.88
N LYS A 101 -9.40 12.27 44.99
CA LYS A 101 -8.16 11.51 45.28
C LYS A 101 -7.20 11.56 44.07
N HIS A 102 -6.76 10.42 43.56
CA HIS A 102 -5.84 10.32 42.41
C HIS A 102 -6.43 10.81 41.07
N ARG A 103 -7.75 10.91 40.91
CA ARG A 103 -8.35 11.13 39.57
C ARG A 103 -7.95 12.50 39.00
N SER A 104 -7.81 12.57 37.68
CA SER A 104 -7.45 13.80 36.96
C SER A 104 -8.39 14.97 37.25
N ARG A 105 -9.65 14.72 37.63
CA ARG A 105 -10.62 15.75 38.01
C ARG A 105 -10.20 16.60 39.21
N GLY A 106 -9.38 16.06 40.13
CA GLY A 106 -8.82 16.82 41.25
C GLY A 106 -7.98 18.03 40.79
N TYR A 107 -7.43 17.97 39.56
CA TYR A 107 -6.69 19.06 38.94
C TYR A 107 -7.55 20.33 38.72
N PHE A 108 -8.85 20.16 38.56
CA PHE A 108 -9.80 21.23 38.25
C PHE A 108 -10.63 21.67 39.46
N GLU A 109 -10.23 21.30 40.69
CA GLU A 109 -10.91 21.78 41.90
C GLU A 109 -10.58 23.25 42.15
N SER A 110 -11.53 24.04 42.67
CA SER A 110 -11.36 25.47 42.95
C SER A 110 -10.16 25.78 43.85
N ARG A 111 -9.86 24.90 44.81
CA ARG A 111 -8.68 24.99 45.69
C ARG A 111 -7.35 25.06 44.92
N MET A 112 -7.30 24.46 43.73
CA MET A 112 -6.10 24.44 42.89
C MET A 112 -5.73 25.85 42.40
N ASN A 113 -6.67 26.79 42.40
CA ASN A 113 -6.42 28.20 42.06
C ASN A 113 -5.48 28.90 43.04
N ALA A 114 -5.47 28.47 44.31
CA ALA A 114 -4.65 29.08 45.34
C ALA A 114 -3.17 28.64 45.25
N ILE A 115 -2.84 27.68 44.38
CA ILE A 115 -1.50 27.12 44.28
C ILE A 115 -0.63 27.99 43.36
N PRO A 116 0.46 28.60 43.88
CA PRO A 116 1.30 29.50 43.09
C PRO A 116 1.92 28.81 41.87
N ASN A 117 1.86 29.47 40.72
CA ASN A 117 2.36 28.97 39.43
C ASN A 117 1.60 27.74 38.87
N PHE A 118 0.38 27.48 39.34
CA PHE A 118 -0.50 26.46 38.78
C PHE A 118 -1.44 27.05 37.72
N ASN A 119 -1.83 28.32 37.90
CA ASN A 119 -2.42 29.18 36.88
C ASN A 119 -1.31 29.92 36.12
N ILE A 120 -1.00 29.50 34.89
CA ILE A 120 0.03 30.12 34.04
C ILE A 120 -0.57 30.70 32.76
N GLY A 121 0.00 31.80 32.27
CA GLY A 121 -0.42 32.45 31.03
C GLY A 121 -1.70 33.27 31.18
N LYS A 122 -2.55 33.29 30.14
CA LYS A 122 -3.81 34.08 30.09
C LYS A 122 -4.97 33.47 30.89
N ARG A 123 -4.69 32.57 31.84
CA ARG A 123 -5.70 31.80 32.56
C ARG A 123 -5.72 32.21 34.02
N ASP A 124 -6.78 32.90 34.43
CA ASP A 124 -6.91 33.44 35.78
C ASP A 124 -7.40 32.39 36.80
N THR A 125 -8.12 31.35 36.33
CA THR A 125 -8.65 30.24 37.16
C THR A 125 -8.67 28.89 36.42
N LEU A 126 -8.50 27.79 37.17
CA LEU A 126 -8.42 26.40 36.71
C LEU A 126 -9.75 25.65 36.73
N ASP A 127 -10.63 25.96 37.68
CA ASP A 127 -11.89 25.27 37.96
C ASP A 127 -13.08 25.74 37.10
N LYS A 128 -12.88 26.79 36.30
CA LYS A 128 -13.87 27.33 35.36
C LYS A 128 -13.65 26.83 33.93
N GLN A 129 -14.52 27.28 33.01
CA GLN A 129 -14.41 26.94 31.59
C GLN A 129 -13.05 27.36 31.01
N GLY A 130 -12.39 26.42 30.34
CA GLY A 130 -11.09 26.64 29.73
C GLY A 130 -11.18 27.54 28.49
N TYR A 131 -10.10 28.29 28.23
CA TYR A 131 -9.93 29.08 27.03
C TYR A 131 -9.18 28.27 25.96
N ARG A 132 -9.68 28.23 24.72
CA ARG A 132 -8.95 27.69 23.56
C ARG A 132 -8.34 28.86 22.80
N ASP A 133 -7.01 28.91 22.75
CA ASP A 133 -6.30 29.93 21.97
C ASP A 133 -6.60 29.72 20.48
N GLN A 134 -7.17 30.73 19.83
CA GLN A 134 -7.52 30.70 18.41
C GLN A 134 -6.30 30.41 17.51
N LYS A 135 -5.08 30.69 17.98
CA LYS A 135 -3.85 30.33 17.24
C LYS A 135 -3.66 28.82 17.11
N LEU A 136 -4.23 28.01 18.00
CA LEU A 136 -4.16 26.55 17.93
C LEU A 136 -4.99 25.98 16.76
N ASP A 137 -5.91 26.76 16.18
CA ASP A 137 -6.60 26.38 14.94
C ASP A 137 -5.65 26.30 13.73
N ASN A 138 -4.49 26.95 13.84
CA ASN A 138 -3.50 27.04 12.77
C ASN A 138 -2.27 26.14 13.02
N VAL A 139 -2.26 25.32 14.08
CA VAL A 139 -1.12 24.44 14.40
C VAL A 139 -1.32 23.06 13.78
N TYR A 140 -0.42 22.69 12.88
CA TYR A 140 -0.38 21.37 12.25
C TYR A 140 0.83 20.57 12.73
N PHE A 141 0.60 19.38 13.29
CA PHE A 141 1.65 18.45 13.67
C PHE A 141 1.97 17.54 12.48
N PHE A 142 3.20 17.60 11.96
CA PHE A 142 3.70 16.61 11.00
C PHE A 142 4.68 15.66 11.70
N LYS A 143 4.56 14.37 11.38
CA LYS A 143 5.50 13.34 11.83
C LYS A 143 6.83 13.59 11.14
N LYS A 144 7.90 13.84 11.90
CA LYS A 144 9.25 14.02 11.33
C LYS A 144 9.75 12.67 10.80
N GLN A 145 9.55 12.40 9.51
CA GLN A 145 10.26 11.32 8.80
C GLN A 145 11.75 11.69 8.71
N GLN A 146 12.63 10.70 8.79
CA GLN A 146 14.07 10.89 8.57
C GLN A 146 14.27 11.51 7.18
N VAL A 147 14.89 12.69 7.15
CA VAL A 147 15.34 13.32 5.91
C VAL A 147 16.70 12.71 5.56
N PRO A 148 16.93 12.25 4.32
CA PRO A 148 18.26 11.85 3.88
C PRO A 148 19.28 12.96 4.15
N LEU A 149 20.50 12.60 4.58
CA LEU A 149 21.56 13.56 4.92
C LEU A 149 22.08 14.40 3.74
N SER A 150 21.59 14.17 2.51
CA SER A 150 21.98 14.90 1.30
C SER A 150 20.76 15.42 0.55
N SER A 151 20.74 16.72 0.24
CA SER A 151 19.64 17.37 -0.51
C SER A 151 19.58 16.98 -2.01
N SER A 152 20.60 16.22 -2.48
CA SER A 152 20.70 15.73 -3.85
C SER A 152 20.24 14.28 -4.05
N GLN A 153 19.90 13.56 -2.98
CA GLN A 153 19.44 12.17 -3.07
C GLN A 153 17.93 12.04 -2.82
N PRO A 154 17.18 11.31 -3.68
CA PRO A 154 15.76 11.08 -3.49
C PRO A 154 15.51 10.29 -2.21
N SER A 155 14.36 10.51 -1.58
CA SER A 155 13.97 9.77 -0.39
C SER A 155 13.64 8.32 -0.70
N VAL A 156 14.20 7.40 0.08
CA VAL A 156 13.83 5.98 0.08
C VAL A 156 12.92 5.71 1.27
N GLU A 157 11.64 6.03 1.12
CA GLU A 157 10.65 5.70 2.15
C GLU A 157 10.17 4.24 1.99
N PRO A 158 10.01 3.50 3.11
CA PRO A 158 9.51 2.14 3.07
C PRO A 158 8.05 2.11 2.59
N LEU A 159 7.73 1.09 1.82
CA LEU A 159 6.43 0.93 1.19
C LEU A 159 5.43 0.35 2.21
N GLU A 160 4.30 1.03 2.39
CA GLU A 160 3.23 0.55 3.26
C GLU A 160 2.40 -0.53 2.55
N ASN A 161 2.40 -1.77 3.06
CA ASN A 161 1.49 -2.83 2.62
C ASN A 161 0.10 -2.61 3.23
N ILE A 162 -0.80 -2.02 2.44
CA ILE A 162 -2.16 -1.70 2.86
C ILE A 162 -3.12 -2.90 2.85
N ALA A 163 -2.69 -4.07 2.36
CA ALA A 163 -3.47 -5.30 2.42
C ALA A 163 -3.30 -6.07 3.73
N LEU A 164 -2.24 -5.80 4.51
CA LEU A 164 -1.92 -6.53 5.73
C LEU A 164 -3.10 -6.54 6.72
N GLY A 165 -3.56 -7.74 7.09
CA GLY A 165 -4.67 -7.95 8.02
C GLY A 165 -6.05 -7.48 7.51
N LYS A 166 -6.19 -7.14 6.22
CA LYS A 166 -7.46 -6.67 5.65
C LYS A 166 -8.48 -7.79 5.47
N ARG A 167 -9.72 -7.38 5.24
CA ARG A 167 -10.83 -8.29 4.90
C ARG A 167 -10.61 -8.86 3.51
N VAL A 168 -10.75 -10.18 3.42
CA VAL A 168 -10.52 -10.92 2.18
C VAL A 168 -11.61 -11.96 1.99
N THR A 169 -11.86 -12.29 0.73
CA THR A 169 -12.79 -13.33 0.30
C THR A 169 -12.15 -14.13 -0.82
N GLN A 170 -12.58 -15.37 -1.00
CA GLN A 170 -12.14 -16.21 -2.11
C GLN A 170 -13.32 -17.05 -2.61
N SER A 171 -13.25 -17.50 -3.86
CA SER A 171 -14.35 -18.19 -4.55
C SER A 171 -14.84 -19.44 -3.82
N SER A 172 -13.93 -20.17 -3.16
CA SER A 172 -14.26 -21.22 -2.20
C SER A 172 -13.05 -21.56 -1.33
N THR A 173 -13.22 -22.35 -0.27
CA THR A 173 -12.15 -22.71 0.65
C THR A 173 -12.00 -24.22 0.76
N ALA A 174 -10.80 -24.72 0.46
CA ALA A 174 -10.47 -26.14 0.51
C ALA A 174 -9.28 -26.39 1.44
N PHE A 175 -9.21 -27.61 2.00
CA PHE A 175 -8.07 -28.11 2.78
C PHE A 175 -7.61 -27.19 3.94
N GLY A 176 -8.48 -26.32 4.45
CA GLY A 176 -8.16 -25.35 5.51
C GLY A 176 -7.35 -24.12 5.05
N GLY A 177 -7.19 -23.91 3.74
CA GLY A 177 -6.51 -22.76 3.14
C GLY A 177 -7.37 -21.49 3.14
N ASP A 178 -7.67 -20.97 4.32
CA ASP A 178 -8.46 -19.74 4.52
C ASP A 178 -7.86 -18.52 3.79
N ALA A 179 -8.72 -17.68 3.20
CA ALA A 179 -8.32 -16.52 2.40
C ALA A 179 -7.39 -15.55 3.15
N ARG A 180 -7.53 -15.42 4.47
CA ARG A 180 -6.76 -14.46 5.30
C ARG A 180 -5.28 -14.78 5.37
N ARG A 181 -4.89 -16.01 5.03
CA ARG A 181 -3.48 -16.41 5.00
C ARG A 181 -2.66 -15.59 4.02
N ALA A 182 -3.26 -15.12 2.91
CA ALA A 182 -2.56 -14.28 1.93
C ALA A 182 -2.39 -12.80 2.35
N VAL A 183 -2.80 -12.43 3.56
CA VAL A 183 -2.63 -11.07 4.11
C VAL A 183 -2.13 -11.13 5.56
N ASP A 184 -1.45 -12.20 5.94
CA ASP A 184 -0.99 -12.42 7.32
C ASP A 184 0.43 -11.89 7.57
N GLY A 185 1.11 -11.43 6.51
CA GLY A 185 2.45 -10.86 6.55
C GLY A 185 3.58 -11.89 6.44
N LYS A 186 3.27 -13.18 6.21
CA LYS A 186 4.26 -14.24 6.08
C LYS A 186 4.41 -14.65 4.62
N LEU A 187 5.62 -14.52 4.09
CA LEU A 187 5.93 -14.83 2.69
C LEU A 187 6.16 -16.34 2.43
N ASP A 188 5.99 -17.18 3.45
CA ASP A 188 6.34 -18.59 3.38
C ASP A 188 5.33 -19.36 2.55
N GLY A 189 5.76 -19.79 1.37
CA GLY A 189 4.95 -20.58 0.46
C GLY A 189 4.80 -22.05 0.81
N ASN A 190 5.35 -22.54 1.92
CA ASN A 190 5.13 -23.93 2.34
C ASN A 190 3.73 -24.10 2.92
N TYR A 191 2.90 -24.87 2.21
CA TYR A 191 1.51 -25.12 2.62
C TYR A 191 1.36 -25.70 4.02
N GLY A 192 2.29 -26.56 4.45
CA GLY A 192 2.28 -27.19 5.77
C GLY A 192 2.48 -26.21 6.92
N HIS A 193 2.98 -25.00 6.65
CA HIS A 193 3.23 -23.96 7.66
C HIS A 193 2.02 -23.07 7.93
N ASN A 194 0.85 -23.40 7.36
CA ASN A 194 -0.44 -22.74 7.60
C ASN A 194 -0.51 -21.24 7.20
N SER A 195 0.31 -20.80 6.22
CA SER A 195 0.30 -19.44 5.63
C SER A 195 0.02 -19.43 4.12
N VAL A 196 -0.67 -20.44 3.60
CA VAL A 196 -1.04 -20.49 2.17
C VAL A 196 -2.55 -20.71 2.03
N THR A 197 -3.18 -19.90 1.19
CA THR A 197 -4.61 -20.04 0.83
C THR A 197 -4.83 -21.23 -0.08
N HIS A 198 -6.07 -21.72 -0.18
CA HIS A 198 -6.42 -22.78 -1.11
C HIS A 198 -7.92 -22.77 -1.44
N THR A 199 -8.24 -22.63 -2.73
CA THR A 199 -9.61 -22.79 -3.23
C THR A 199 -9.87 -24.23 -3.65
N ASP A 200 -11.13 -24.61 -3.81
CA ASP A 200 -11.45 -25.84 -4.55
C ASP A 200 -10.91 -25.77 -5.98
N PHE A 201 -10.75 -26.95 -6.57
CA PHE A 201 -10.58 -27.06 -8.01
C PHE A 201 -11.90 -26.67 -8.69
N GLN A 202 -11.91 -25.52 -9.32
CA GLN A 202 -13.09 -24.95 -9.95
C GLN A 202 -12.71 -24.11 -11.17
N SER A 203 -13.70 -23.68 -11.96
CA SER A 203 -13.46 -22.75 -13.06
C SER A 203 -13.26 -21.33 -12.54
N LYS A 204 -12.19 -20.68 -12.98
CA LYS A 204 -11.80 -19.31 -12.66
C LYS A 204 -11.86 -18.99 -11.15
N PRO A 205 -11.19 -19.78 -10.28
CA PRO A 205 -11.11 -19.46 -8.88
C PRO A 205 -10.46 -18.09 -8.67
N TRP A 206 -10.92 -17.39 -7.64
CA TRP A 206 -10.44 -16.04 -7.35
C TRP A 206 -10.26 -15.82 -5.85
N TRP A 207 -9.38 -14.87 -5.53
CA TRP A 207 -9.17 -14.31 -4.21
C TRP A 207 -9.23 -12.79 -4.32
N GLN A 208 -9.82 -12.10 -3.35
CA GLN A 208 -10.01 -10.65 -3.38
C GLN A 208 -9.83 -10.04 -1.99
N VAL A 209 -9.05 -8.95 -1.92
CA VAL A 209 -8.94 -8.09 -0.73
C VAL A 209 -9.78 -6.83 -0.88
N ASP A 210 -10.44 -6.42 0.21
CA ASP A 210 -11.05 -5.10 0.38
C ASP A 210 -10.08 -4.19 1.14
N LEU A 211 -9.64 -3.10 0.50
CA LEU A 211 -8.74 -2.10 1.09
C LEU A 211 -9.47 -1.11 2.02
N ASP A 212 -10.75 -1.36 2.31
CA ASP A 212 -11.70 -0.54 3.07
C ASP A 212 -12.17 0.75 2.37
N LYS A 213 -11.30 1.36 1.57
CA LYS A 213 -11.61 2.52 0.73
C LYS A 213 -10.78 2.50 -0.55
N GLU A 214 -11.12 3.38 -1.48
CA GLU A 214 -10.31 3.59 -2.68
C GLU A 214 -8.94 4.16 -2.33
N GLU A 215 -7.90 3.42 -2.68
CA GLU A 215 -6.50 3.77 -2.48
C GLU A 215 -5.80 3.87 -3.83
N THR A 216 -4.89 4.83 -3.95
CA THR A 216 -4.00 4.91 -5.11
C THR A 216 -2.95 3.82 -4.96
N ILE A 217 -2.98 2.80 -5.82
CA ILE A 217 -2.10 1.64 -5.75
C ILE A 217 -0.89 1.87 -6.64
N ARG A 218 0.29 1.59 -6.09
CA ARG A 218 1.58 1.74 -6.78
C ARG A 218 2.15 0.41 -7.24
N GLN A 219 1.93 -0.65 -6.46
CA GLN A 219 2.53 -1.95 -6.71
C GLN A 219 1.75 -3.03 -5.99
N ILE A 220 1.71 -4.23 -6.59
CA ILE A 220 1.20 -5.44 -5.97
C ILE A 220 2.32 -6.49 -6.02
N ASN A 221 2.64 -7.10 -4.89
CA ASN A 221 3.49 -8.29 -4.86
C ASN A 221 2.61 -9.52 -4.62
N ILE A 222 2.88 -10.59 -5.36
CA ILE A 222 2.19 -11.86 -5.23
C ILE A 222 3.23 -12.93 -4.93
N TYR A 223 3.02 -13.70 -3.88
CA TYR A 223 3.86 -14.82 -3.48
C TYR A 223 3.09 -16.13 -3.67
N ASN A 224 3.66 -17.03 -4.43
CA ASN A 224 3.13 -18.33 -4.76
C ASN A 224 3.43 -19.34 -3.64
N ARG A 225 2.69 -20.44 -3.65
CA ARG A 225 3.07 -21.67 -2.93
C ARG A 225 4.45 -22.16 -3.42
N THR A 226 5.25 -22.77 -2.55
CA THR A 226 6.63 -23.19 -2.84
C THR A 226 6.97 -24.65 -2.52
N ASP A 227 6.18 -25.37 -1.70
CA ASP A 227 6.45 -26.77 -1.34
C ASP A 227 6.12 -27.77 -2.45
N ALA A 228 5.07 -27.49 -3.24
CA ALA A 228 4.65 -28.24 -4.42
C ALA A 228 3.59 -27.45 -5.21
N ALA A 229 3.30 -27.90 -6.43
CA ALA A 229 2.21 -27.38 -7.27
C ALA A 229 2.32 -25.89 -7.64
N GLN A 230 3.55 -25.37 -7.72
CA GLN A 230 3.85 -23.99 -8.11
C GLN A 230 3.32 -23.66 -9.52
N ASP A 231 3.19 -24.68 -10.38
CA ASP A 231 2.65 -24.60 -11.73
C ASP A 231 1.17 -24.21 -11.80
N ARG A 232 0.43 -24.27 -10.68
CA ARG A 232 -0.99 -23.89 -10.64
C ARG A 232 -1.21 -22.38 -10.78
N LEU A 233 -0.30 -21.54 -10.28
CA LEU A 233 -0.41 -20.09 -10.40
C LEU A 233 0.18 -19.62 -11.73
N THR A 234 -0.49 -19.99 -12.81
CA THR A 234 -0.19 -19.58 -14.18
C THR A 234 -1.45 -19.06 -14.85
N ASN A 235 -1.30 -18.20 -15.85
CA ASN A 235 -2.38 -17.59 -16.62
C ASN A 235 -3.46 -16.95 -15.74
N PHE A 236 -3.06 -16.09 -14.83
CA PHE A 236 -3.99 -15.43 -13.91
C PHE A 236 -4.10 -13.94 -14.21
N ASN A 237 -5.15 -13.31 -13.69
CA ASN A 237 -5.43 -11.90 -13.82
C ASN A 237 -5.28 -11.21 -12.46
N VAL A 238 -4.67 -10.04 -12.48
CA VAL A 238 -4.74 -9.05 -11.39
C VAL A 238 -5.75 -8.01 -11.84
N ILE A 239 -6.86 -7.91 -11.12
CA ILE A 239 -8.00 -7.05 -11.47
C ILE A 239 -8.18 -6.01 -10.37
N LEU A 240 -8.18 -4.75 -10.75
CA LEU A 240 -8.46 -3.62 -9.88
C LEU A 240 -9.93 -3.22 -10.05
N LEU A 241 -10.64 -3.10 -8.94
CA LEU A 241 -12.07 -2.76 -8.93
C LEU A 241 -12.31 -1.52 -8.06
N ASP A 242 -13.21 -0.65 -8.52
CA ASP A 242 -13.65 0.54 -7.78
C ASP A 242 -14.57 0.15 -6.60
N SER A 243 -15.05 1.16 -5.87
CA SER A 243 -15.95 0.94 -4.72
C SER A 243 -17.28 0.25 -5.07
N PHE A 244 -17.69 0.29 -6.33
CA PHE A 244 -18.92 -0.35 -6.84
C PHE A 244 -18.65 -1.73 -7.44
N GLY A 245 -17.39 -2.20 -7.43
CA GLY A 245 -17.00 -3.47 -8.04
C GLY A 245 -16.85 -3.41 -9.57
N LYS A 246 -16.76 -2.21 -10.16
CA LYS A 246 -16.48 -2.06 -11.59
C LYS A 246 -15.00 -2.21 -11.86
N GLU A 247 -14.66 -2.94 -12.92
CA GLU A 247 -13.27 -3.14 -13.36
C GLU A 247 -12.64 -1.83 -13.85
N ILE A 248 -11.52 -1.45 -13.23
CA ILE A 248 -10.69 -0.29 -13.59
C ILE A 248 -9.56 -0.74 -14.52
N GLU A 249 -8.90 -1.83 -14.16
CA GLU A 249 -7.75 -2.36 -14.89
C GLU A 249 -7.66 -3.87 -14.68
N ARG A 250 -7.28 -4.59 -15.75
CA ARG A 250 -6.94 -6.01 -15.71
C ARG A 250 -5.58 -6.22 -16.31
N LYS A 251 -4.67 -6.79 -15.51
CA LYS A 251 -3.34 -7.22 -15.96
C LYS A 251 -3.26 -8.73 -15.98
N ARG A 252 -2.99 -9.29 -17.15
CA ARG A 252 -2.79 -10.72 -17.32
C ARG A 252 -1.35 -11.09 -17.04
N ILE A 253 -1.14 -12.12 -16.22
CA ILE A 253 0.16 -12.70 -15.89
C ILE A 253 0.19 -14.14 -16.38
N ALA A 254 1.04 -14.44 -17.37
CA ALA A 254 1.13 -15.76 -17.97
C ALA A 254 1.81 -16.78 -17.03
N TYR A 255 2.93 -16.40 -16.42
CA TYR A 255 3.66 -17.22 -15.46
C TYR A 255 4.47 -16.34 -14.52
N LEU A 256 4.82 -16.88 -13.35
CA LEU A 256 5.79 -16.30 -12.45
C LEU A 256 7.19 -16.79 -12.81
N ARG A 257 8.19 -15.91 -12.81
CA ARG A 257 9.60 -16.29 -13.04
C ARG A 257 10.16 -17.10 -11.89
N ASP A 258 9.85 -16.63 -10.69
CA ASP A 258 10.21 -17.26 -9.43
C ASP A 258 8.92 -17.66 -8.70
N SER A 259 9.01 -17.94 -7.41
CA SER A 259 7.85 -18.10 -6.53
C SER A 259 7.13 -16.78 -6.21
N SER A 260 7.48 -15.66 -6.86
CA SER A 260 6.79 -14.39 -6.66
C SER A 260 6.76 -13.53 -7.93
N ALA A 261 5.88 -12.54 -7.95
CA ALA A 261 5.88 -11.45 -8.92
C ALA A 261 5.67 -10.10 -8.24
N GLN A 262 6.38 -9.11 -8.75
CA GLN A 262 6.17 -7.70 -8.47
C GLN A 262 5.48 -7.07 -9.68
N ILE A 263 4.26 -6.57 -9.48
CA ILE A 263 3.43 -5.98 -10.52
C ILE A 263 3.31 -4.49 -10.24
N SER A 264 3.92 -3.66 -11.08
CA SER A 264 3.74 -2.21 -11.01
C SER A 264 2.30 -1.85 -11.41
N ILE A 265 1.66 -1.03 -10.58
CA ILE A 265 0.34 -0.45 -10.85
C ILE A 265 0.57 1.03 -11.09
N ASP A 266 0.12 1.54 -12.24
CA ASP A 266 0.41 2.90 -12.70
C ASP A 266 -0.50 3.91 -11.97
N TYR A 267 -0.34 3.96 -10.65
CA TYR A 267 -1.06 4.83 -9.72
C TYR A 267 -2.59 4.74 -9.86
N LYS A 268 -3.12 3.56 -10.21
CA LYS A 268 -4.57 3.36 -10.35
C LYS A 268 -5.23 3.38 -8.98
N LYS A 269 -6.35 4.10 -8.88
CA LYS A 269 -7.14 4.22 -7.65
C LYS A 269 -8.19 3.12 -7.63
N ALA A 270 -8.13 2.22 -6.66
CA ALA A 270 -9.03 1.07 -6.56
C ALA A 270 -9.32 0.73 -5.10
N ARG A 271 -10.46 0.09 -4.83
CA ARG A 271 -10.81 -0.42 -3.50
C ARG A 271 -10.54 -1.91 -3.36
N PHE A 272 -10.81 -2.68 -4.42
CA PHE A 272 -10.59 -4.12 -4.38
C PHE A 272 -9.47 -4.52 -5.33
N VAL A 273 -8.66 -5.48 -4.87
CA VAL A 273 -7.66 -6.16 -5.68
C VAL A 273 -8.05 -7.63 -5.75
N ARG A 274 -8.30 -8.14 -6.95
CA ARG A 274 -8.65 -9.54 -7.18
C ARG A 274 -7.54 -10.25 -7.96
N ILE A 275 -7.17 -11.44 -7.48
CA ILE A 275 -6.33 -12.40 -8.18
C ILE A 275 -7.24 -13.53 -8.67
N GLU A 276 -7.31 -13.75 -9.98
CA GLU A 276 -8.25 -14.70 -10.59
C GLU A 276 -7.51 -15.58 -11.60
N LEU A 277 -7.57 -16.91 -11.45
CA LEU A 277 -7.02 -17.80 -12.48
C LEU A 277 -7.88 -17.77 -13.74
N ASP A 278 -7.26 -17.97 -14.89
CA ASP A 278 -7.97 -18.28 -16.14
C ASP A 278 -8.07 -19.80 -16.33
N GLY A 279 -9.30 -20.32 -16.47
CA GLY A 279 -9.57 -21.75 -16.64
C GLY A 279 -9.82 -22.52 -15.33
N TYR A 280 -9.79 -23.84 -15.38
CA TYR A 280 -10.13 -24.71 -14.24
C TYR A 280 -8.88 -25.16 -13.48
N ASN A 281 -8.73 -24.74 -12.23
CA ASN A 281 -7.67 -25.20 -11.31
C ASN A 281 -8.03 -24.81 -9.87
N ALA A 282 -7.11 -25.04 -8.93
CA ALA A 282 -7.15 -24.45 -7.59
C ALA A 282 -6.17 -23.27 -7.48
N LEU A 283 -6.62 -22.16 -6.89
CA LEU A 283 -5.78 -21.01 -6.58
C LEU A 283 -5.16 -21.18 -5.18
N SER A 284 -3.86 -20.91 -5.07
CA SER A 284 -3.14 -20.91 -3.79
C SER A 284 -2.16 -19.74 -3.77
N LEU A 285 -2.26 -18.89 -2.75
CA LEU A 285 -1.46 -17.69 -2.58
C LEU A 285 -0.83 -17.75 -1.19
N ALA A 286 0.49 -17.56 -1.13
CA ALA A 286 1.20 -17.45 0.13
C ALA A 286 0.99 -16.07 0.74
N GLU A 287 1.19 -15.01 -0.05
CA GLU A 287 0.95 -13.63 0.38
C GLU A 287 0.60 -12.77 -0.84
N VAL A 288 -0.28 -11.79 -0.66
CA VAL A 288 -0.56 -10.71 -1.59
C VAL A 288 -0.35 -9.39 -0.86
N GLN A 289 0.71 -8.68 -1.22
CA GLN A 289 0.99 -7.36 -0.68
C GLN A 289 0.50 -6.29 -1.66
N VAL A 290 -0.27 -5.33 -1.18
CA VAL A 290 -0.72 -4.19 -1.97
C VAL A 290 -0.05 -2.96 -1.41
N PHE A 291 0.77 -2.28 -2.20
CA PHE A 291 1.50 -1.09 -1.78
C PHE A 291 0.83 0.15 -2.33
N ARG A 292 0.44 1.05 -1.42
CA ARG A 292 -0.11 2.35 -1.81
C ARG A 292 0.96 3.24 -2.45
N ALA A 293 0.50 4.18 -3.27
CA ALA A 293 1.27 5.34 -3.66
C ALA A 293 1.07 6.42 -2.60
N GLU A 294 2.15 6.87 -1.98
CA GLU A 294 2.10 7.99 -1.05
C GLU A 294 1.94 9.30 -1.82
N ASN A 295 0.90 10.08 -1.50
CA ASN A 295 0.79 11.47 -1.94
C ASN A 295 1.78 12.32 -1.14
N ILE A 296 2.94 12.60 -1.71
CA ILE A 296 4.02 13.34 -1.06
C ILE A 296 3.76 14.85 -0.96
N ALA A 297 2.70 15.35 -1.59
CA ALA A 297 2.27 16.74 -1.47
C ALA A 297 1.27 16.96 -0.32
N TRP A 298 0.68 15.89 0.24
CA TRP A 298 -0.33 15.99 1.28
C TRP A 298 0.15 16.81 2.48
N LYS A 299 -0.62 17.85 2.84
CA LYS A 299 -0.34 18.79 3.94
C LYS A 299 1.04 19.47 3.88
N LYS A 300 1.65 19.53 2.70
CA LYS A 300 2.88 20.31 2.47
C LYS A 300 2.58 21.80 2.38
N GLN A 301 3.64 22.60 2.31
CA GLN A 301 3.50 24.04 2.15
C GLN A 301 3.19 24.37 0.70
N ALA A 302 2.05 25.02 0.49
CA ALA A 302 1.64 25.57 -0.80
C ALA A 302 1.55 27.09 -0.76
N ARG A 303 1.75 27.70 -1.91
CA ARG A 303 1.58 29.15 -2.16
C ARG A 303 0.95 29.34 -3.54
N GLN A 304 0.33 30.48 -3.75
CA GLN A 304 -0.27 30.86 -5.03
C GLN A 304 -0.05 32.35 -5.30
N SER A 305 -0.22 32.77 -6.55
CA SER A 305 0.03 34.15 -7.00
C SER A 305 -0.80 35.19 -6.25
N SER A 306 -2.05 34.85 -5.91
CA SER A 306 -2.95 35.66 -5.10
C SER A 306 -4.02 34.78 -4.48
N THR A 307 -4.75 35.27 -3.46
CA THR A 307 -5.87 34.54 -2.84
C THR A 307 -7.13 35.38 -2.89
N GLU A 308 -8.26 34.76 -3.27
CA GLU A 308 -9.59 35.38 -3.25
C GLU A 308 -10.65 34.37 -2.82
N PHE A 309 -11.83 34.86 -2.42
CA PHE A 309 -12.99 34.04 -2.01
C PHE A 309 -12.69 32.99 -0.90
N GLY A 310 -11.62 33.20 -0.13
CA GLY A 310 -11.16 32.28 0.90
C GLY A 310 -10.53 30.98 0.34
N GLY A 311 -10.20 30.91 -0.95
CA GLY A 311 -9.59 29.75 -1.59
C GLY A 311 -8.08 29.67 -1.36
N ASP A 312 -7.66 29.44 -0.11
CA ASP A 312 -6.24 29.35 0.26
C ASP A 312 -5.52 28.20 -0.46
N ALA A 313 -4.22 28.39 -0.74
CA ALA A 313 -3.41 27.45 -1.51
C ALA A 313 -3.34 26.05 -0.89
N SER A 314 -3.41 25.95 0.44
CA SER A 314 -3.34 24.67 1.16
C SER A 314 -4.55 23.77 0.92
N ARG A 315 -5.67 24.30 0.42
CA ARG A 315 -6.88 23.52 0.13
C ARG A 315 -6.64 22.45 -0.94
N ALA A 316 -5.75 22.69 -1.89
CA ALA A 316 -5.38 21.68 -2.88
C ALA A 316 -4.50 20.55 -2.33
N LEU A 317 -4.19 20.51 -1.03
CA LEU A 317 -3.33 19.51 -0.39
C LEU A 317 -3.99 18.89 0.85
N ASP A 318 -5.31 19.00 0.98
CA ASP A 318 -6.03 18.62 2.19
C ASP A 318 -6.52 17.16 2.16
N GLY A 319 -6.46 16.50 1.00
CA GLY A 319 -6.91 15.13 0.76
C GLY A 319 -8.39 15.02 0.36
N ASN A 320 -9.07 16.14 0.10
CA ASN A 320 -10.47 16.20 -0.29
C ASN A 320 -10.62 16.54 -1.77
N THR A 321 -10.87 15.51 -2.60
CA THR A 321 -11.04 15.67 -4.04
C THR A 321 -12.42 16.21 -4.47
N ASN A 322 -13.19 16.80 -3.55
CA ASN A 322 -14.54 17.29 -3.86
C ASN A 322 -14.46 18.49 -4.80
N SER A 323 -15.16 18.40 -5.92
CA SER A 323 -15.11 19.39 -6.98
C SER A 323 -16.09 20.55 -6.81
N ASN A 324 -16.89 20.57 -5.74
CA ASN A 324 -17.84 21.65 -5.43
C ASN A 324 -17.20 22.73 -4.53
N TYR A 325 -17.17 23.97 -5.00
CA TYR A 325 -16.53 25.08 -4.27
C TYR A 325 -17.14 25.37 -2.90
N SER A 326 -18.45 25.15 -2.74
CA SER A 326 -19.15 25.36 -1.46
C SER A 326 -18.65 24.46 -0.33
N GLN A 327 -17.92 23.39 -0.67
CA GLN A 327 -17.36 22.44 0.29
C GLN A 327 -16.04 22.91 0.92
N GLN A 328 -15.59 24.13 0.58
CA GLN A 328 -14.43 24.80 1.18
C GLN A 328 -13.08 24.04 1.05
N SER A 329 -12.94 23.17 0.04
CA SER A 329 -11.68 22.47 -0.32
C SER A 329 -11.08 22.90 -1.66
N ILE A 330 -11.53 24.02 -2.24
CA ILE A 330 -11.00 24.47 -3.54
C ILE A 330 -10.18 25.76 -3.37
N THR A 331 -9.01 25.80 -3.99
CA THR A 331 -8.16 27.01 -4.08
C THR A 331 -8.80 28.04 -5.02
N HIS A 332 -8.45 29.31 -4.86
CA HIS A 332 -8.91 30.35 -5.79
C HIS A 332 -7.96 31.54 -5.77
N THR A 333 -7.34 31.82 -6.92
CA THR A 333 -6.61 33.07 -7.14
C THR A 333 -7.57 34.20 -7.49
N LYS A 334 -7.10 35.44 -7.47
CA LYS A 334 -7.81 36.54 -8.14
C LYS A 334 -7.88 36.28 -9.65
N PHE A 335 -8.75 37.01 -10.33
CA PHE A 335 -8.65 37.15 -11.78
C PHE A 335 -7.43 38.00 -12.11
N GLU A 336 -6.41 37.37 -12.67
CA GLU A 336 -5.13 38.02 -12.97
C GLU A 336 -4.46 37.39 -14.19
N ASN A 337 -3.32 37.93 -14.58
CA ASN A 337 -2.57 37.42 -15.72
C ASN A 337 -1.68 36.26 -15.27
N GLN A 338 -1.83 35.11 -15.94
CA GLN A 338 -1.02 33.90 -15.73
C GLN A 338 -0.93 33.49 -14.24
N PRO A 339 -2.06 33.35 -13.54
CA PRO A 339 -2.06 32.92 -12.13
C PRO A 339 -1.39 31.56 -11.98
N TRP A 340 -0.78 31.35 -10.82
CA TRP A 340 -0.06 30.11 -10.52
C TRP A 340 -0.30 29.65 -9.09
N TRP A 341 -0.20 28.34 -8.90
CA TRP A 341 -0.18 27.66 -7.60
C TRP A 341 1.06 26.76 -7.56
N GLU A 342 1.73 26.66 -6.41
CA GLU A 342 2.97 25.88 -6.24
C GLU A 342 3.04 25.22 -4.87
N VAL A 343 3.45 23.95 -4.83
CA VAL A 343 3.77 23.20 -3.60
C VAL A 343 5.27 22.94 -3.47
N ASP A 344 5.81 23.09 -2.26
CA ASP A 344 7.15 22.61 -1.87
C ASP A 344 7.04 21.25 -1.18
N LEU A 345 7.60 20.21 -1.80
CA LEU A 345 7.62 18.84 -1.29
C LEU A 345 8.49 18.71 0.00
N GLY A 346 9.31 19.72 0.29
CA GLY A 346 10.17 19.85 1.46
C GLY A 346 11.58 19.31 1.25
N ARG A 347 11.79 18.49 0.21
CA ARG A 347 13.08 17.97 -0.25
C ARG A 347 13.00 17.59 -1.73
N THR A 348 14.15 17.33 -2.34
CA THR A 348 14.21 16.78 -3.70
C THR A 348 13.64 15.36 -3.71
N GLU A 349 12.67 15.12 -4.58
CA GLU A 349 11.98 13.85 -4.75
C GLU A 349 12.05 13.41 -6.21
N GLN A 350 12.09 12.10 -6.45
CA GLN A 350 11.98 11.56 -7.80
C GLN A 350 10.50 11.49 -8.17
N VAL A 351 9.99 12.49 -8.89
CA VAL A 351 8.54 12.64 -9.12
C VAL A 351 8.09 11.77 -10.30
N GLY A 352 7.14 10.88 -10.04
CA GLY A 352 6.58 9.95 -11.01
C GLY A 352 5.34 10.50 -11.69
N LEU A 353 4.34 10.88 -10.89
CA LEU A 353 3.03 11.33 -11.36
C LEU A 353 2.58 12.56 -10.58
N VAL A 354 1.96 13.52 -11.28
CA VAL A 354 1.13 14.56 -10.68
C VAL A 354 -0.31 14.30 -11.10
N ARG A 355 -1.22 14.20 -10.13
CA ARG A 355 -2.66 14.09 -10.36
C ARG A 355 -3.34 15.38 -9.93
N LEU A 356 -4.09 15.99 -10.84
CA LEU A 356 -4.87 17.19 -10.60
C LEU A 356 -6.34 16.83 -10.49
N TYR A 357 -7.04 17.46 -9.56
CA TYR A 357 -8.48 17.47 -9.46
C TYR A 357 -8.99 18.89 -9.67
N ASN A 358 -9.90 19.03 -10.64
CA ASN A 358 -10.45 20.30 -11.06
C ASN A 358 -11.71 20.66 -10.25
N ARG A 359 -12.02 21.96 -10.20
CA ARG A 359 -13.34 22.44 -9.81
C ARG A 359 -14.37 21.95 -10.83
N GLY A 360 -15.52 21.48 -10.35
CA GLY A 360 -16.55 20.81 -11.14
C GLY A 360 -17.86 21.58 -11.30
N ASP A 361 -17.96 22.80 -10.75
CA ASP A 361 -19.18 23.61 -10.76
C ASP A 361 -19.54 24.10 -12.18
N GLY A 362 -20.24 23.27 -12.95
CA GLY A 362 -20.75 23.62 -14.29
C GLY A 362 -19.68 24.17 -15.23
N GLU A 363 -19.96 25.31 -15.86
CA GLU A 363 -19.08 25.99 -16.81
C GLU A 363 -17.74 26.46 -16.19
N LEU A 364 -17.67 26.59 -14.86
CA LEU A 364 -16.46 27.01 -14.17
C LEU A 364 -15.34 25.97 -14.27
N SER A 365 -15.68 24.70 -14.52
CA SER A 365 -14.71 23.64 -14.78
C SER A 365 -13.82 23.93 -16.00
N LYS A 366 -14.30 24.73 -16.96
CA LYS A 366 -13.55 25.09 -18.18
C LYS A 366 -12.41 26.09 -17.92
N ARG A 367 -12.38 26.74 -16.74
CA ARG A 367 -11.34 27.73 -16.39
C ARG A 367 -9.94 27.12 -16.30
N LEU A 368 -9.84 25.85 -15.88
CA LEU A 368 -8.57 25.12 -15.91
C LEU A 368 -8.33 24.60 -17.33
N SER A 369 -7.81 25.48 -18.18
CA SER A 369 -7.40 25.21 -19.56
C SER A 369 -6.18 26.06 -19.90
N ASP A 370 -5.44 25.66 -20.94
CA ASP A 370 -4.23 26.35 -21.42
C ASP A 370 -3.24 26.67 -20.28
N PHE A 371 -2.70 25.61 -19.68
CA PHE A 371 -1.83 25.70 -18.50
C PHE A 371 -0.63 24.77 -18.57
N ASP A 372 0.38 25.08 -17.76
CA ASP A 372 1.55 24.26 -17.57
C ASP A 372 1.58 23.60 -16.20
N VAL A 373 2.07 22.37 -16.16
CA VAL A 373 2.57 21.73 -14.93
C VAL A 373 4.09 21.67 -15.02
N ILE A 374 4.74 22.37 -14.09
CA ILE A 374 6.18 22.63 -14.10
C ILE A 374 6.79 22.03 -12.85
N LEU A 375 7.86 21.27 -13.01
CA LEU A 375 8.66 20.76 -11.91
C LEU A 375 9.94 21.59 -11.82
N TYR A 376 10.20 22.14 -10.63
CA TYR A 376 11.43 22.87 -10.30
C TYR A 376 12.30 22.08 -9.34
N ASP A 377 13.61 22.18 -9.51
CA ASP A 377 14.58 21.69 -8.54
C ASP A 377 14.68 22.60 -7.30
N GLU A 378 15.60 22.27 -6.39
CA GLU A 378 15.88 23.04 -5.17
C GLU A 378 16.38 24.47 -5.46
N LYS A 379 17.12 24.67 -6.57
CA LYS A 379 17.64 25.98 -6.99
C LYS A 379 16.59 26.83 -7.70
N GLY A 380 15.44 26.25 -8.04
CA GLY A 380 14.41 26.89 -8.85
C GLY A 380 14.63 26.79 -10.35
N THR A 381 15.51 25.90 -10.80
CA THR A 381 15.65 25.53 -12.20
C THR A 381 14.47 24.66 -12.61
N GLU A 382 13.86 24.95 -13.75
CA GLU A 382 12.89 24.06 -14.36
C GLU A 382 13.56 22.77 -14.84
N VAL A 383 13.05 21.63 -14.38
CA VAL A 383 13.56 20.30 -14.77
C VAL A 383 12.59 19.52 -15.65
N ALA A 384 11.31 19.91 -15.66
CA ALA A 384 10.29 19.38 -16.54
C ALA A 384 9.11 20.36 -16.66
N ARG A 385 8.47 20.36 -17.84
CA ARG A 385 7.22 21.07 -18.10
C ARG A 385 6.32 20.22 -18.97
N GLN A 386 5.04 20.17 -18.63
CA GLN A 386 4.00 19.57 -19.44
C GLN A 386 2.90 20.59 -19.69
N TYR A 387 2.61 20.81 -20.97
CA TYR A 387 1.53 21.68 -21.40
C TYR A 387 0.21 20.91 -21.49
N VAL A 388 -0.86 21.52 -21.01
CA VAL A 388 -2.22 20.97 -21.04
C VAL A 388 -3.15 22.01 -21.65
N SER A 389 -3.72 21.70 -22.81
CA SER A 389 -4.68 22.59 -23.49
C SER A 389 -6.04 22.62 -22.77
N ARG A 390 -6.53 21.47 -22.31
CA ARG A 390 -7.79 21.32 -21.55
C ARG A 390 -7.81 19.99 -20.79
N LEU A 391 -8.69 19.86 -19.79
CA LEU A 391 -8.95 18.57 -19.14
C LEU A 391 -10.08 17.82 -19.85
N GLU A 392 -9.94 16.50 -19.94
CA GLU A 392 -11.00 15.58 -20.35
C GLU A 392 -11.61 14.94 -19.10
N GLY A 393 -12.41 15.73 -18.37
CA GLY A 393 -13.08 15.32 -17.13
C GLY A 393 -12.70 16.17 -15.92
N SER A 394 -12.95 15.64 -14.72
CA SER A 394 -12.72 16.32 -13.44
C SER A 394 -11.32 16.09 -12.86
N SER A 395 -10.51 15.22 -13.45
CA SER A 395 -9.14 14.96 -13.01
C SER A 395 -8.19 14.70 -14.18
N LEU A 396 -6.89 14.92 -13.96
CA LEU A 396 -5.85 14.70 -14.95
C LEU A 396 -4.60 14.08 -14.31
N ASP A 397 -4.08 13.04 -14.94
CA ASP A 397 -2.83 12.37 -14.57
C ASP A 397 -1.70 12.79 -15.52
N LEU A 398 -0.62 13.34 -14.98
CA LEU A 398 0.56 13.80 -15.72
C LEU A 398 1.81 13.06 -15.27
N GLN A 399 2.37 12.26 -16.18
CA GLN A 399 3.55 11.44 -15.91
C GLN A 399 4.83 12.27 -16.04
N LEU A 400 5.55 12.46 -14.95
CA LEU A 400 6.86 13.14 -14.92
C LEU A 400 8.04 12.17 -15.00
N ASN A 401 7.78 10.86 -15.11
CA ASN A 401 8.76 9.83 -15.47
C ASN A 401 10.04 9.82 -14.61
N GLY A 402 9.94 10.20 -13.34
CA GLY A 402 11.04 10.13 -12.40
C GLY A 402 12.07 11.23 -12.51
N LYS A 403 11.65 12.42 -12.95
CA LYS A 403 12.49 13.63 -12.86
C LYS A 403 12.69 14.04 -11.40
N LEU A 404 13.91 14.45 -11.06
CA LEU A 404 14.24 14.94 -9.72
C LEU A 404 13.80 16.39 -9.58
N GLY A 405 12.90 16.66 -8.63
CA GLY A 405 12.44 18.01 -8.35
C GLY A 405 11.90 18.16 -6.94
N ARG A 406 11.73 19.40 -6.50
CA ARG A 406 11.29 19.76 -5.15
C ARG A 406 9.97 20.54 -5.16
N ARG A 407 9.71 21.33 -6.19
CA ARG A 407 8.50 22.17 -6.26
C ARG A 407 7.71 21.88 -7.51
N VAL A 408 6.41 21.69 -7.36
CA VAL A 408 5.47 21.48 -8.47
C VAL A 408 4.61 22.73 -8.60
N ARG A 409 4.60 23.35 -9.78
CA ARG A 409 3.78 24.53 -10.10
C ARG A 409 2.74 24.19 -11.16
N ILE A 410 1.53 24.66 -10.96
CA ILE A 410 0.46 24.70 -11.95
C ILE A 410 0.28 26.18 -12.32
N GLN A 411 0.41 26.52 -13.59
CA GLN A 411 0.35 27.92 -14.05
C GLN A 411 -0.50 28.06 -15.31
N LEU A 412 -1.54 28.89 -15.26
CA LEU A 412 -2.31 29.24 -16.45
C LEU A 412 -1.47 30.13 -17.38
N ARG A 413 -1.70 30.02 -18.68
CA ARG A 413 -1.10 30.91 -19.70
C ARG A 413 -2.01 32.08 -20.06
N GLN A 414 -3.29 31.96 -19.72
CA GLN A 414 -4.34 32.93 -20.01
C GLN A 414 -4.15 34.24 -19.24
N LYS A 415 -4.70 35.32 -19.81
CA LYS A 415 -4.81 36.64 -19.18
C LYS A 415 -6.17 36.80 -18.51
N ASN A 416 -6.22 37.57 -17.43
CA ASN A 416 -7.44 37.87 -16.67
C ASN A 416 -8.29 36.63 -16.35
N GLN A 417 -7.66 35.59 -15.82
CA GLN A 417 -8.33 34.34 -15.44
C GLN A 417 -8.01 33.99 -13.99
N ALA A 418 -8.91 33.28 -13.31
CA ALA A 418 -8.67 32.72 -11.99
C ALA A 418 -8.27 31.25 -12.07
N LEU A 419 -7.23 30.85 -11.33
CA LEU A 419 -6.85 29.46 -11.11
C LEU A 419 -7.59 28.92 -9.89
N SER A 420 -8.21 27.75 -10.06
CA SER A 420 -8.86 27.01 -8.97
C SER A 420 -8.54 25.52 -9.11
N LEU A 421 -8.08 24.92 -8.02
CA LEU A 421 -7.70 23.50 -7.94
C LEU A 421 -8.42 22.90 -6.75
N ALA A 422 -9.07 21.74 -6.96
CA ALA A 422 -9.73 21.01 -5.88
C ALA A 422 -8.72 20.19 -5.09
N GLU A 423 -7.78 19.51 -5.76
CA GLU A 423 -6.71 18.76 -5.11
C GLU A 423 -5.54 18.57 -6.08
N VAL A 424 -4.32 18.53 -5.56
CA VAL A 424 -3.09 18.20 -6.29
C VAL A 424 -2.36 17.11 -5.52
N GLU A 425 -2.33 15.91 -6.10
CA GLU A 425 -1.56 14.80 -5.56
C GLU A 425 -0.25 14.65 -6.34
N VAL A 426 0.84 14.41 -5.62
CA VAL A 426 2.15 14.15 -6.23
C VAL A 426 2.65 12.80 -5.72
N PHE A 427 3.08 11.94 -6.64
CA PHE A 427 3.53 10.58 -6.32
C PHE A 427 4.98 10.36 -6.76
N ARG A 428 5.74 9.62 -5.94
CA ARG A 428 7.11 9.22 -6.28
C ARG A 428 7.13 8.25 -7.46
N PHE A 429 8.16 8.37 -8.28
CA PHE A 429 8.42 7.47 -9.37
C PHE A 429 8.77 6.07 -8.88
N VAL A 430 8.32 5.10 -9.66
CA VAL A 430 8.71 3.71 -9.50
C VAL A 430 9.33 3.29 -10.81
N ALA A 431 10.60 2.88 -10.74
CA ALA A 431 11.20 2.18 -11.85
C ALA A 431 10.31 0.97 -12.14
N LYS A 432 9.75 0.94 -13.35
CA LYS A 432 9.15 -0.27 -13.88
C LYS A 432 10.32 -1.25 -13.96
N ASN A 433 10.48 -2.07 -12.92
CA ASN A 433 11.13 -3.36 -13.12
C ASN A 433 10.24 -3.99 -14.16
N ASN A 434 10.68 -3.92 -15.42
CA ASN A 434 10.08 -4.71 -16.45
C ASN A 434 10.08 -6.10 -15.84
N VAL A 435 8.90 -6.60 -15.44
CA VAL A 435 8.59 -7.99 -15.70
C VAL A 435 9.01 -8.07 -17.15
N THR A 436 10.19 -8.63 -17.40
CA THR A 436 10.55 -8.91 -18.77
C THR A 436 9.56 -10.01 -19.09
N THR A 437 8.39 -9.60 -19.57
CA THR A 437 7.84 -10.17 -20.77
C THR A 437 9.01 -10.09 -21.76
N GLN A 438 9.94 -11.03 -21.65
CA GLN A 438 10.42 -11.60 -22.86
C GLN A 438 9.12 -12.12 -23.47
N ALA A 439 8.58 -11.34 -24.41
CA ALA A 439 8.13 -11.94 -25.64
C ALA A 439 9.17 -13.01 -25.91
N SER A 440 8.75 -14.28 -25.91
CA SER A 440 9.57 -15.36 -26.45
C SER A 440 10.33 -14.76 -27.62
N LYS A 441 11.68 -14.85 -27.61
CA LYS A 441 12.50 -14.46 -28.77
C LYS A 441 11.69 -14.78 -30.02
N PRO A 442 11.50 -13.83 -30.97
CA PRO A 442 10.63 -14.08 -32.11
C PRO A 442 10.97 -15.46 -32.64
N VAL A 443 10.04 -16.40 -32.46
CA VAL A 443 10.19 -17.73 -33.04
C VAL A 443 10.33 -17.40 -34.51
N GLN A 444 11.47 -17.75 -35.10
CA GLN A 444 11.66 -17.61 -36.53
C GLN A 444 10.39 -18.13 -37.20
N LEU A 445 9.81 -17.31 -38.08
CA LEU A 445 8.71 -17.75 -38.92
C LEU A 445 9.24 -18.94 -39.73
N LEU A 446 8.99 -20.15 -39.24
CA LEU A 446 8.82 -21.26 -40.15
C LEU A 446 7.51 -20.94 -40.85
N ASN A 447 7.64 -20.43 -42.08
CA ASN A 447 6.53 -20.31 -43.02
C ASN A 447 5.89 -21.69 -43.13
N TYR A 448 4.82 -21.91 -42.34
CA TYR A 448 4.01 -23.11 -42.44
C TYR A 448 2.66 -22.69 -42.97
N THR A 449 2.43 -23.04 -44.24
CA THR A 449 1.15 -22.99 -44.91
C THR A 449 0.12 -23.76 -44.07
N PRO A 450 -1.11 -23.26 -43.87
CA PRO A 450 -2.07 -23.92 -43.00
C PRO A 450 -2.45 -25.28 -43.57
N VAL A 451 -2.11 -26.35 -42.83
CA VAL A 451 -2.54 -27.73 -43.12
C VAL A 451 -3.44 -28.20 -41.98
N LYS A 452 -4.53 -28.88 -42.36
CA LYS A 452 -5.59 -29.57 -41.60
C LYS A 452 -5.41 -29.69 -40.08
N ASP A 453 -6.53 -29.47 -39.37
CA ASP A 453 -6.70 -29.59 -37.92
C ASP A 453 -5.89 -30.73 -37.32
N LYS A 454 -4.86 -30.39 -36.54
CA LYS A 454 -4.08 -31.38 -35.79
C LYS A 454 -4.84 -31.75 -34.53
N THR A 455 -4.87 -33.03 -34.16
CA THR A 455 -5.53 -33.47 -32.93
C THR A 455 -4.53 -34.14 -32.00
N LEU A 456 -4.53 -33.72 -30.74
CA LEU A 456 -3.85 -34.42 -29.66
C LEU A 456 -4.87 -35.28 -28.91
N THR A 457 -4.66 -36.59 -28.88
CA THR A 457 -5.47 -37.50 -28.07
C THR A 457 -4.69 -37.94 -26.83
N ILE A 458 -5.30 -37.83 -25.65
CA ILE A 458 -4.78 -38.42 -24.40
C ILE A 458 -5.78 -39.48 -23.96
N GLN A 459 -5.35 -40.75 -23.94
CA GLN A 459 -6.18 -41.90 -23.58
C GLN A 459 -5.66 -42.55 -22.30
N HIS A 460 -6.57 -42.80 -21.37
CA HIS A 460 -6.29 -43.41 -20.08
C HIS A 460 -6.94 -44.79 -19.98
N SER A 461 -6.15 -45.83 -19.76
CA SER A 461 -6.59 -47.20 -19.49
C SER A 461 -5.92 -47.84 -18.26
N GLY A 462 -5.06 -47.10 -17.55
CA GLY A 462 -4.39 -47.59 -16.33
C GLY A 462 -5.26 -47.57 -15.07
N ALA A 463 -4.80 -48.26 -14.00
CA ALA A 463 -5.56 -48.41 -12.75
C ALA A 463 -5.46 -47.22 -11.78
N TYR A 464 -4.46 -46.35 -11.96
CA TYR A 464 -4.26 -45.16 -11.11
C TYR A 464 -5.11 -44.00 -11.60
N ILE A 465 -5.37 -43.00 -10.74
CA ILE A 465 -6.00 -41.76 -11.16
C ILE A 465 -4.94 -40.87 -11.83
N ALA A 466 -5.25 -40.34 -13.00
CA ALA A 466 -4.43 -39.31 -13.65
C ALA A 466 -4.97 -37.90 -13.44
N ARG A 467 -4.11 -36.90 -13.56
CA ARG A 467 -4.46 -35.49 -13.60
C ARG A 467 -3.66 -34.81 -14.70
N TYR A 468 -4.33 -34.03 -15.53
CA TYR A 468 -3.70 -33.31 -16.64
C TYR A 468 -3.55 -31.83 -16.30
N SER A 469 -2.46 -31.23 -16.75
CA SER A 469 -2.21 -29.79 -16.78
C SER A 469 -1.74 -29.44 -18.19
N ILE A 470 -2.66 -28.91 -18.99
CA ILE A 470 -2.47 -28.60 -20.41
C ILE A 470 -2.67 -27.11 -20.64
N SER A 471 -1.70 -26.46 -21.27
CA SER A 471 -1.73 -25.02 -21.57
C SER A 471 -1.04 -24.70 -22.89
N TRP A 472 -1.47 -23.67 -23.59
CA TRP A 472 -0.87 -23.20 -24.84
C TRP A 472 -1.00 -21.68 -24.96
N GLU A 473 -0.41 -21.09 -26.00
CA GLU A 473 -0.53 -19.68 -26.36
C GLU A 473 -1.25 -19.56 -27.71
N GLU A 474 -2.34 -18.81 -27.79
CA GLU A 474 -3.01 -18.43 -29.04
C GLU A 474 -2.44 -17.10 -29.53
N VAL A 475 -1.90 -17.08 -30.74
CA VAL A 475 -1.39 -15.86 -31.39
C VAL A 475 -2.45 -15.32 -32.34
N THR A 476 -2.92 -14.11 -32.10
CA THR A 476 -3.95 -13.43 -32.91
C THR A 476 -3.43 -12.09 -33.39
N VAL A 477 -4.04 -11.50 -34.41
CA VAL A 477 -3.73 -10.14 -34.87
C VAL A 477 -4.88 -9.24 -34.43
N ASP A 478 -4.57 -8.13 -33.76
CA ASP A 478 -5.58 -7.16 -33.36
C ASP A 478 -6.03 -6.25 -34.52
N LYS A 479 -6.99 -5.37 -34.25
CA LYS A 479 -7.54 -4.44 -35.23
C LYS A 479 -6.51 -3.45 -35.81
N ASN A 480 -5.36 -3.31 -35.15
CA ASN A 480 -4.28 -2.41 -35.52
C ASN A 480 -3.11 -3.15 -36.20
N GLY A 481 -3.26 -4.46 -36.48
CA GLY A 481 -2.22 -5.26 -37.11
C GLY A 481 -1.13 -5.75 -36.15
N GLN A 482 -1.26 -5.57 -34.84
CA GLN A 482 -0.29 -6.06 -33.86
C GLN A 482 -0.58 -7.51 -33.44
N LEU A 483 0.49 -8.29 -33.27
CA LEU A 483 0.40 -9.65 -32.75
C LEU A 483 0.07 -9.64 -31.26
N VAL A 484 -1.10 -10.20 -30.91
CA VAL A 484 -1.57 -10.40 -29.55
C VAL A 484 -1.47 -11.88 -29.19
N VAL A 485 -0.60 -12.19 -28.23
CA VAL A 485 -0.45 -13.55 -27.68
C VAL A 485 -1.35 -13.72 -26.46
N ARG A 486 -2.19 -14.74 -26.47
CA ARG A 486 -3.12 -15.09 -25.39
C ARG A 486 -2.85 -16.50 -24.91
N SER A 487 -2.32 -16.66 -23.71
CA SER A 487 -2.26 -17.98 -23.09
C SER A 487 -3.67 -18.58 -22.92
N ARG A 488 -3.77 -19.90 -22.88
CA ARG A 488 -5.00 -20.68 -22.72
C ARG A 488 -4.66 -21.96 -21.96
N SER A 489 -5.66 -22.53 -21.32
CA SER A 489 -5.57 -23.79 -20.59
C SER A 489 -6.76 -24.67 -20.93
N TRP A 490 -6.57 -25.99 -20.85
CA TRP A 490 -7.68 -26.92 -21.02
C TRP A 490 -8.60 -26.88 -19.79
N GLU A 491 -9.91 -26.79 -20.01
CA GLU A 491 -10.92 -26.65 -18.94
C GLU A 491 -11.02 -27.88 -18.03
N GLY A 492 -10.50 -29.03 -18.45
CA GLY A 492 -10.44 -30.23 -17.63
C GLY A 492 -9.19 -30.35 -16.77
N ASN A 493 -8.29 -29.35 -16.81
CA ASN A 493 -7.07 -29.36 -16.00
C ASN A 493 -7.38 -29.61 -14.54
N GLY A 494 -6.52 -30.33 -13.83
CA GLY A 494 -6.72 -30.58 -12.41
C GLY A 494 -7.79 -31.63 -12.05
N ARG A 495 -8.70 -32.00 -12.96
CA ARG A 495 -9.73 -33.03 -12.71
C ARG A 495 -9.10 -34.43 -12.66
N ASN A 496 -9.65 -35.27 -11.79
CA ASN A 496 -9.29 -36.68 -11.72
C ASN A 496 -9.80 -37.40 -12.97
N GLN A 497 -8.89 -38.06 -13.67
CA GLN A 497 -9.15 -38.88 -14.84
C GLN A 497 -8.97 -40.34 -14.43
N ILE A 498 -9.92 -41.19 -14.80
CA ILE A 498 -9.90 -42.63 -14.51
C ILE A 498 -9.81 -43.44 -15.81
N ALA A 499 -9.62 -44.75 -15.69
CA ALA A 499 -9.63 -45.66 -16.82
C ALA A 499 -10.88 -45.46 -17.70
N GLY A 500 -10.69 -45.45 -19.02
CA GLY A 500 -11.72 -45.17 -20.02
C GLY A 500 -11.80 -43.72 -20.48
N SER A 501 -11.10 -42.77 -19.81
CA SER A 501 -11.12 -41.37 -20.24
C SER A 501 -10.29 -41.14 -21.51
N ILE A 502 -10.89 -40.39 -22.45
CA ILE A 502 -10.26 -39.98 -23.71
C ILE A 502 -10.46 -38.47 -23.84
N LEU A 503 -9.35 -37.73 -23.91
CA LEU A 503 -9.33 -36.31 -24.26
C LEU A 503 -8.90 -36.17 -25.71
N ASN A 504 -9.72 -35.54 -26.54
CA ASN A 504 -9.34 -35.08 -27.87
C ASN A 504 -9.22 -33.55 -27.85
N LEU A 505 -7.99 -33.04 -27.87
CA LEU A 505 -7.70 -31.62 -27.88
C LEU A 505 -7.38 -31.18 -29.33
N PRO A 506 -8.25 -30.38 -29.97
CA PRO A 506 -7.97 -29.83 -31.29
C PRO A 506 -6.90 -28.75 -31.18
N ILE A 507 -5.85 -28.87 -32.00
CA ILE A 507 -4.71 -27.97 -32.02
C ILE A 507 -4.86 -27.03 -33.21
N LYS A 508 -5.29 -25.81 -32.90
CA LYS A 508 -5.53 -24.77 -33.91
C LYS A 508 -4.22 -24.23 -34.46
N SER A 509 -4.27 -23.74 -35.71
CA SER A 509 -3.12 -23.14 -36.41
C SER A 509 -2.50 -21.95 -35.69
N ASN A 510 -3.24 -21.28 -34.80
CA ASN A 510 -2.76 -20.17 -33.99
C ASN A 510 -2.22 -20.57 -32.61
N MET A 511 -2.25 -21.86 -32.24
CA MET A 511 -1.68 -22.35 -30.98
C MET A 511 -0.17 -22.49 -31.05
N ARG A 512 0.55 -22.04 -30.03
CA ARG A 512 2.00 -22.09 -29.85
C ARG A 512 2.31 -22.53 -28.42
N ASN A 513 3.55 -22.97 -28.17
CA ASN A 513 4.06 -23.29 -26.83
C ASN A 513 3.15 -24.23 -26.01
N LEU A 514 2.52 -25.21 -26.67
CA LEU A 514 1.71 -26.23 -26.00
C LEU A 514 2.57 -26.98 -24.97
N ARG A 515 2.11 -27.02 -23.73
CA ARG A 515 2.69 -27.77 -22.62
C ARG A 515 1.66 -28.74 -22.08
N ILE A 516 2.11 -29.96 -21.81
CA ILE A 516 1.30 -31.01 -21.23
C ILE A 516 2.09 -31.61 -20.07
N LYS A 517 1.49 -31.61 -18.89
CA LYS A 517 1.96 -32.34 -17.72
C LYS A 517 0.87 -33.31 -17.26
N ILE A 518 1.27 -34.54 -16.96
CA ILE A 518 0.39 -35.62 -16.52
C ILE A 518 0.99 -36.22 -15.26
N GLU A 519 0.15 -36.31 -14.24
CA GLU A 519 0.52 -36.82 -12.93
C GLU A 519 -0.38 -37.99 -12.57
N LYS A 520 0.16 -38.98 -11.86
CA LYS A 520 -0.59 -40.14 -11.35
C LYS A 520 -0.69 -40.16 -9.83
N ARG A 521 -1.70 -40.85 -9.31
CA ARG A 521 -1.80 -41.26 -7.91
C ARG A 521 -2.61 -42.55 -7.75
N THR A 522 -2.42 -43.27 -6.64
CA THR A 522 -3.16 -44.51 -6.33
C THR A 522 -4.65 -44.29 -5.97
N GLY A 523 -5.10 -43.03 -5.88
CA GLY A 523 -6.45 -42.69 -5.40
C GLY A 523 -6.55 -42.56 -3.86
N LEU A 524 -5.53 -42.98 -3.12
CA LEU A 524 -5.43 -42.80 -1.67
C LEU A 524 -5.00 -41.37 -1.35
N PHE A 525 -5.63 -40.73 -0.36
CA PHE A 525 -5.45 -39.30 -0.10
C PHE A 525 -4.03 -38.92 0.36
N TRP A 526 -3.28 -39.87 0.95
CA TRP A 526 -1.93 -39.64 1.48
C TRP A 526 -0.81 -39.80 0.45
N ASN A 527 -1.10 -40.37 -0.73
CA ASN A 527 -0.10 -40.53 -1.77
C ASN A 527 0.02 -39.26 -2.62
N ARG A 528 1.23 -38.69 -2.65
CA ARG A 528 1.54 -37.50 -3.45
C ARG A 528 1.40 -37.81 -4.94
N TRP A 529 1.01 -36.78 -5.69
CA TRP A 529 0.99 -36.84 -7.16
C TRP A 529 2.41 -37.03 -7.70
N GLN A 530 2.58 -37.98 -8.62
CA GLN A 530 3.85 -38.23 -9.30
C GLN A 530 3.75 -37.89 -10.78
N THR A 531 4.65 -37.06 -11.29
CA THR A 531 4.71 -36.73 -12.72
C THR A 531 5.15 -37.96 -13.53
N ILE A 532 4.40 -38.27 -14.58
CA ILE A 532 4.71 -39.37 -15.53
C ILE A 532 4.88 -38.88 -16.97
N TYR A 533 4.56 -37.62 -17.22
CA TYR A 533 4.77 -36.95 -18.49
C TYR A 533 4.84 -35.44 -18.21
N ASP A 534 5.89 -34.77 -18.67
CA ASP A 534 5.95 -33.30 -18.73
C ASP A 534 6.74 -32.97 -19.99
N ASN A 535 6.06 -32.45 -21.01
CA ASN A 535 6.67 -32.17 -22.30
C ASN A 535 6.02 -30.98 -23.00
N ARG A 536 6.75 -30.41 -23.96
CA ARG A 536 6.31 -29.36 -24.89
C ARG A 536 6.24 -29.94 -26.30
N PRO A 537 5.18 -30.68 -26.65
CA PRO A 537 5.13 -31.40 -27.91
C PRO A 537 5.13 -30.44 -29.10
N ILE A 538 6.06 -30.65 -30.02
CA ILE A 538 5.95 -30.17 -31.40
C ILE A 538 5.18 -31.26 -32.16
N LEU A 539 4.00 -30.92 -32.68
CA LEU A 539 3.19 -31.86 -33.46
C LEU A 539 3.67 -31.82 -34.91
N ALA A 540 4.58 -32.73 -35.26
CA ALA A 540 5.03 -32.90 -36.65
C ALA A 540 3.91 -33.47 -37.52
N GLN A 541 3.25 -34.53 -37.05
CA GLN A 541 2.16 -35.22 -37.74
C GLN A 541 0.77 -34.64 -37.42
N ALA A 542 -0.25 -35.06 -38.17
CA ALA A 542 -1.63 -34.61 -38.05
C ALA A 542 -2.31 -35.09 -36.74
N HIS A 543 -1.88 -36.24 -36.22
CA HIS A 543 -2.40 -36.81 -34.99
C HIS A 543 -1.27 -37.25 -34.08
N ARG A 544 -1.38 -36.93 -32.79
CA ARG A 544 -0.49 -37.45 -31.75
C ARG A 544 -1.32 -38.05 -30.64
N LYS A 545 -0.95 -39.24 -30.20
CA LYS A 545 -1.64 -39.97 -29.16
C LYS A 545 -0.72 -40.21 -27.97
N ILE A 546 -1.17 -39.80 -26.79
CA ILE A 546 -0.56 -40.14 -25.50
C ILE A 546 -1.45 -41.19 -24.85
N THR A 547 -0.91 -42.38 -24.62
CA THR A 547 -1.63 -43.46 -23.95
C THR A 547 -1.04 -43.71 -22.57
N HIS A 548 -1.91 -43.90 -21.59
CA HIS A 548 -1.54 -44.30 -20.24
C HIS A 548 -2.18 -45.63 -19.88
N TRP A 549 -1.41 -46.64 -19.46
CA TRP A 549 -1.95 -47.98 -19.16
C TRP A 549 -1.25 -48.65 -17.97
N GLY A 550 -1.74 -49.84 -17.62
CA GLY A 550 -1.13 -50.71 -16.62
C GLY A 550 -1.52 -50.40 -15.17
N THR A 551 -1.04 -51.25 -14.27
CA THR A 551 -1.36 -51.20 -12.83
C THR A 551 -0.70 -50.02 -12.11
N THR A 552 0.32 -49.38 -12.70
CA THR A 552 1.07 -48.27 -12.09
C THR A 552 1.10 -46.99 -12.95
N LEU A 553 0.26 -46.87 -13.98
CA LEU A 553 0.24 -45.78 -14.98
C LEU A 553 1.61 -45.55 -15.66
N ASN A 554 1.85 -46.28 -16.74
CA ASN A 554 2.94 -46.04 -17.69
C ASN A 554 2.43 -45.20 -18.86
N SER A 555 3.28 -44.35 -19.45
CA SER A 555 2.93 -43.47 -20.57
C SER A 555 3.69 -43.83 -21.84
N LYS A 556 3.04 -43.74 -23.01
CA LYS A 556 3.66 -43.86 -24.34
C LYS A 556 3.10 -42.79 -25.24
N VAL A 557 3.97 -42.22 -26.06
CA VAL A 557 3.60 -41.33 -27.16
C VAL A 557 3.68 -42.15 -28.44
N SER A 558 2.62 -42.12 -29.25
CA SER A 558 2.67 -42.53 -30.66
C SER A 558 2.27 -41.34 -31.53
N ASP A 559 2.96 -41.21 -32.64
CA ASP A 559 2.57 -40.35 -33.74
C ASP A 559 1.96 -41.31 -34.78
N ASP A 560 0.66 -41.19 -35.02
CA ASP A 560 -0.05 -42.04 -35.95
C ASP A 560 -0.06 -41.30 -37.30
N ASP A 561 0.54 -41.90 -38.34
CA ASP A 561 0.32 -41.45 -39.72
C ASP A 561 -1.15 -41.74 -40.04
N VAL A 562 -1.94 -40.68 -40.26
CA VAL A 562 -3.32 -40.83 -40.71
C VAL A 562 -3.28 -41.50 -42.08
N LEU A 563 -3.64 -42.79 -42.12
CA LEU A 563 -4.09 -43.48 -43.34
C LEU A 563 -5.45 -42.90 -43.77
#